data_AF-A0A9D6WRP2-F1
#
_entry.id   AF-A0A9D6WRP2-F1
#
_cell.length_a   1.000
_cell.length_b   1.000
_cell.length_c   1.000
_cell.angle_alpha   90.00
_cell.angle_beta   90.00
_cell.angle_gamma   90.00
#
_symmetry.space_group_name_H-M   'P 1'
#
loop_
_entity.id
_entity.type
_entity.pdbx_description
1 polymer ?
#
loop_
_entity_poly.entity_id
_entity_poly.type
_entity_poly.pdbx_seq_one_letter_code
_entity_poly.pdbx_strand_id
1 'polypeptide(L)'
;GLVVGATFPEQLHDTRLANARAIFLIPGIGAQGGNLRDAVTFGVNADGIGPLINASRAILYAARDQNFADAARGAARQLRDEINAARKIS
;
A
#
# COMPACT_ATOMS: atom_id res chain seq x y z
N GLY A 1 -7.14 13.24 -6.71
CA GLY A 1 -6.54 12.25 -5.79
C GLY A 1 -5.47 12.92 -4.97
N LEU A 2 -4.99 12.28 -3.90
CA LEU A 2 -3.92 12.79 -3.02
C LEU A 2 -2.79 11.77 -2.91
N VAL A 3 -1.58 12.24 -2.63
CA VAL A 3 -0.45 11.39 -2.23
C VAL A 3 -0.33 11.47 -0.71
N VAL A 4 -0.45 10.34 -0.03
CA VAL A 4 -0.47 10.29 1.45
C VAL A 4 0.45 9.17 1.92
N GLY A 5 1.34 9.47 2.88
CA GLY A 5 2.20 8.46 3.50
C GLY A 5 1.43 7.58 4.50
N ALA A 6 1.93 6.37 4.75
CA ALA A 6 1.33 5.43 5.71
C ALA A 6 2.20 5.18 6.97
N THR A 7 3.17 6.06 7.22
CA THR A 7 4.06 5.95 8.40
C THR A 7 3.37 6.46 9.68
N PHE A 8 2.34 7.30 9.55
CA PHE A 8 1.56 7.87 10.67
C PHE A 8 0.07 7.55 10.48
N PRO A 9 -0.45 6.47 11.10
CA PRO A 9 -1.82 6.01 10.90
C PRO A 9 -2.89 7.04 11.25
N GLU A 10 -2.70 7.80 12.34
CA GLU A 10 -3.64 8.87 12.75
C GLU A 10 -3.76 9.95 11.68
N GLN A 11 -2.63 10.41 11.11
CA GLN A 11 -2.65 11.41 10.03
C GLN A 11 -3.32 10.88 8.76
N LEU A 12 -3.13 9.60 8.44
CA LEU A 12 -3.80 8.96 7.31
C LEU A 12 -5.32 8.91 7.53
N HIS A 13 -5.75 8.55 8.75
CA HIS A 13 -7.16 8.54 9.13
C HIS A 13 -7.80 9.93 9.04
N ASP A 14 -7.17 10.95 9.64
CA ASP A 14 -7.67 12.32 9.60
C ASP A 14 -7.73 12.87 8.17
N THR A 15 -6.71 12.57 7.35
CA THR A 15 -6.69 12.94 5.94
C THR A 15 -7.83 12.27 5.17
N ARG A 16 -8.15 11.00 5.48
CA ARG A 16 -9.29 10.29 4.90
C ARG A 16 -10.61 10.95 5.30
N LEU A 17 -10.81 11.30 6.57
CA LEU A 17 -12.01 12.00 7.02
C LEU A 17 -12.19 13.34 6.31
N ALA A 18 -11.13 14.14 6.20
CA ALA A 18 -11.16 15.43 5.53
C ALA A 18 -11.38 15.33 4.00
N ASN A 19 -11.00 14.20 3.38
CA ASN A 19 -11.04 14.00 1.93
C ASN A 19 -11.80 12.72 1.56
N ALA A 20 -13.02 12.57 2.08
CA ALA A 20 -13.78 11.33 2.09
C ALA A 20 -13.82 10.58 0.74
N ARG A 21 -13.96 11.26 -0.40
CA ARG A 21 -14.04 10.63 -1.74
C ARG A 21 -12.73 10.56 -2.51
N ALA A 22 -11.68 11.24 -2.09
CA ALA A 22 -10.44 11.31 -2.86
C ALA A 22 -9.74 9.94 -2.93
N ILE A 23 -9.29 9.54 -4.12
CA ILE A 23 -8.39 8.38 -4.26
C ILE A 23 -7.01 8.74 -3.71
N PHE A 24 -6.46 7.88 -2.87
CA PHE A 24 -5.11 8.03 -2.31
C PHE A 24 -4.10 7.18 -3.07
N LEU A 25 -2.93 7.77 -3.34
CA LEU A 25 -1.71 7.07 -3.71
C LEU A 25 -0.81 7.01 -2.48
N ILE A 26 -0.47 5.81 -2.05
CA ILE A 26 0.34 5.55 -0.85
C ILE A 26 1.71 4.98 -1.28
N PRO A 27 2.78 5.80 -1.25
CA PRO A 27 4.13 5.33 -1.52
C PRO A 27 4.79 4.73 -0.27
N GLY A 28 5.75 3.83 -0.50
CA GLY A 28 6.76 3.53 0.53
C GLY A 28 6.35 2.53 1.60
N ILE A 29 5.32 1.71 1.38
CA ILE A 29 4.97 0.61 2.29
C ILE A 29 6.16 -0.35 2.46
N GLY A 30 6.41 -0.77 3.71
CA GLY A 30 7.53 -1.64 4.09
C GLY A 30 8.86 -0.89 4.21
N ALA A 31 9.39 -0.37 3.09
CA ALA A 31 10.73 0.23 3.07
C ALA A 31 10.87 1.53 3.89
N GLN A 32 9.77 2.23 4.16
CA GLN A 32 9.74 3.45 4.98
C GLN A 32 9.02 3.24 6.32
N GLY A 33 8.85 1.98 6.73
CA GLY A 33 8.13 1.62 7.96
C GLY A 33 6.62 1.85 7.91
N GLY A 34 6.05 2.16 6.74
CA GLY A 34 4.62 2.31 6.56
C GLY A 34 3.87 0.99 6.77
N ASN A 35 2.81 1.03 7.57
CA ASN A 35 2.00 -0.14 7.89
C ASN A 35 1.00 -0.42 6.76
N LEU A 36 1.13 -1.59 6.12
CA LEU A 36 0.26 -2.00 5.03
C LEU A 36 -1.21 -2.13 5.46
N ARG A 37 -1.46 -2.62 6.68
CA ARG A 37 -2.81 -2.81 7.21
C ARG A 37 -3.52 -1.47 7.36
N ASP A 38 -2.86 -0.51 7.99
CA ASP A 38 -3.41 0.83 8.19
C ASP A 38 -3.60 1.55 6.85
N ALA A 39 -2.65 1.39 5.92
CA ALA A 39 -2.77 1.91 4.56
C ALA A 39 -4.03 1.39 3.86
N VAL A 40 -4.31 0.09 3.95
CA VAL A 40 -5.50 -0.52 3.35
C VAL A 40 -6.76 -0.07 4.07
N THR A 41 -6.80 -0.13 5.40
CA THR A 41 -8.00 0.16 6.18
C THR A 41 -8.39 1.64 6.12
N PHE A 42 -7.45 2.56 6.34
CA PHE A 42 -7.73 4.01 6.34
C PHE A 42 -7.63 4.62 4.94
N GLY A 43 -7.09 3.90 3.95
CA GLY A 43 -6.99 4.37 2.58
C GLY A 43 -8.29 4.25 1.77
N VAL A 44 -9.25 3.43 2.21
CA VAL A 44 -10.54 3.24 1.51
C VAL A 44 -11.36 4.52 1.55
N ASN A 45 -11.82 4.96 0.38
CA ASN A 45 -12.67 6.15 0.27
C ASN A 45 -14.14 5.83 0.62
N ALA A 46 -14.98 6.86 0.71
CA ALA A 46 -16.40 6.74 1.03
C ALA A 46 -17.22 5.92 0.01
N ASP A 47 -16.67 5.69 -1.19
CA ASP A 47 -17.30 4.89 -2.24
C ASP A 47 -16.82 3.42 -2.20
N GLY A 48 -16.04 3.03 -1.19
CA GLY A 48 -15.48 1.68 -1.01
C GLY A 48 -14.27 1.38 -1.91
N ILE A 49 -13.72 2.39 -2.60
CA ILE A 49 -12.55 2.24 -3.46
C ILE A 49 -11.29 2.32 -2.59
N GLY A 50 -10.47 1.26 -2.65
CA GLY A 50 -9.20 1.18 -1.93
C GLY A 50 -8.12 2.12 -2.48
N PRO A 51 -7.04 2.36 -1.72
CA PRO A 51 -5.92 3.18 -2.16
C PRO A 51 -5.09 2.48 -3.23
N LEU A 52 -4.35 3.26 -4.00
CA LEU A 52 -3.26 2.76 -4.85
C LEU A 52 -1.98 2.67 -4.01
N ILE A 53 -1.40 1.49 -3.88
CA ILE A 53 -0.16 1.27 -3.11
C ILE A 53 1.00 1.14 -4.09
N ASN A 54 1.99 2.03 -3.98
CA ASN A 54 3.19 1.97 -4.79
C ASN A 54 4.28 1.13 -4.11
N ALA A 55 4.79 0.14 -4.83
CA ALA A 55 5.89 -0.71 -4.41
C ALA A 55 6.90 -0.92 -5.56
N SER A 56 7.82 0.03 -5.73
CA SER A 56 8.84 -0.07 -6.78
C SER A 56 10.07 -0.84 -6.32
N ARG A 57 10.86 -0.30 -5.38
CA ARG A 57 12.15 -0.90 -4.97
C ARG A 57 12.02 -2.29 -4.35
N ALA A 58 10.97 -2.52 -3.57
CA ALA A 58 10.71 -3.82 -2.94
C ALA A 58 10.46 -4.93 -3.97
N ILE A 59 9.90 -4.60 -5.14
CA ILE A 59 9.65 -5.54 -6.23
C ILE A 59 10.89 -5.62 -7.15
N LEU A 60 11.38 -4.48 -7.62
CA LEU A 60 12.49 -4.41 -8.59
C LEU A 60 13.80 -4.99 -8.04
N TYR A 61 14.03 -4.89 -6.73
CA TYR A 61 15.27 -5.35 -6.09
C TYR A 61 15.08 -6.56 -5.20
N ALA A 62 14.00 -7.34 -5.42
CA ALA A 62 13.76 -8.60 -4.71
C ALA A 62 14.89 -9.63 -4.92
N ALA A 63 15.60 -9.56 -6.05
CA ALA A 63 16.89 -10.21 -6.26
C ALA A 63 17.79 -9.33 -7.14
N ARG A 64 19.10 -9.58 -7.08
CA ARG A 64 20.12 -8.86 -7.89
C ARG A 64 20.88 -9.79 -8.84
N ASP A 65 20.45 -11.04 -8.94
CA ASP A 65 21.06 -12.08 -9.77
C ASP A 65 20.17 -12.40 -10.99
N GLN A 66 20.50 -13.48 -11.70
CA GLN A 66 19.76 -13.90 -12.90
C GLN A 66 18.30 -14.31 -12.60
N ASN A 67 17.94 -14.53 -11.34
CA ASN A 67 16.58 -14.93 -10.92
C ASN A 67 15.66 -13.73 -10.65
N PHE A 68 16.06 -12.50 -11.04
CA PHE A 68 15.32 -11.27 -10.74
C PHE A 68 13.85 -11.33 -11.18
N ALA A 69 13.54 -11.94 -12.31
CA ALA A 69 12.19 -11.95 -12.87
C ALA A 69 11.23 -12.78 -11.99
N ASP A 70 11.67 -13.95 -11.53
CA ASP A 70 10.89 -14.81 -10.65
C ASP A 70 10.79 -14.23 -9.24
N ALA A 71 11.89 -13.65 -8.73
CA ALA A 71 11.89 -12.97 -7.44
C ALA A 71 10.95 -11.76 -7.42
N ALA A 72 10.98 -10.90 -8.45
CA ALA A 72 10.10 -9.76 -8.59
C ALA A 72 8.63 -10.20 -8.71
N ARG A 73 8.35 -11.26 -9.46
CA ARG A 73 7.01 -11.86 -9.54
C ARG A 73 6.55 -12.37 -8.17
N GLY A 74 7.42 -13.04 -7.43
CA GLY A 74 7.15 -13.51 -6.08
C GLY A 74 6.79 -12.35 -5.13
N ALA A 75 7.64 -11.32 -5.09
CA ALA A 75 7.42 -10.13 -4.26
C ALA A 75 6.10 -9.40 -4.60
N ALA A 76 5.79 -9.26 -5.90
CA ALA A 76 4.53 -8.65 -6.34
C ALA A 76 3.30 -9.48 -5.92
N ARG A 77 3.37 -10.81 -6.03
CA ARG A 77 2.30 -11.73 -5.59
C ARG A 77 2.10 -11.67 -4.09
N GLN A 78 3.19 -11.73 -3.33
CA GLN A 78 3.16 -11.64 -1.87
C GLN A 78 2.47 -10.34 -1.43
N LEU A 79 2.91 -9.19 -1.94
CA LEU A 79 2.31 -7.90 -1.58
C LEU A 79 0.82 -7.84 -1.92
N ARG A 80 0.42 -8.34 -3.10
CA ARG A 80 -1.00 -8.43 -3.49
C ARG A 80 -1.79 -9.28 -2.48
N ASP A 81 -1.24 -10.40 -2.05
CA ASP A 81 -1.92 -11.33 -1.13
C ASP A 81 -2.03 -10.72 0.27
N GLU A 82 -1.00 -10.01 0.74
CA GLU A 82 -1.04 -9.23 1.99
C GLU A 82 -2.08 -8.10 1.94
N ILE A 83 -2.18 -7.36 0.82
CA ILE A 83 -3.23 -6.37 0.60
C ILE A 83 -4.61 -7.01 0.71
N ASN A 84 -4.83 -8.14 0.03
CA ASN A 84 -6.10 -8.84 0.04
C ASN A 84 -6.45 -9.41 1.42
N ALA A 85 -5.45 -9.87 2.18
CA ALA A 85 -5.65 -10.30 3.56
C ALA A 85 -6.09 -9.12 4.44
N ALA A 86 -5.44 -7.96 4.32
CA ALA A 86 -5.83 -6.76 5.08
C ALA A 86 -7.26 -6.30 4.75
N ARG A 87 -7.67 -6.37 3.47
CA ARG A 87 -9.04 -6.03 3.03
C ARG A 87 -10.12 -6.91 3.65
N LYS A 88 -9.85 -8.20 3.89
CA LYS A 88 -10.83 -9.14 4.47
C LYS A 88 -11.10 -8.89 5.96
N ILE A 89 -10.23 -8.14 6.63
CA ILE A 89 -10.32 -7.82 8.06
C ILE A 89 -10.83 -6.37 8.26
N SER A 90 -11.08 -5.64 7.17
CA SER A 90 -11.54 -4.24 7.17
C SER A 90 -13.05 -4.15 7.11
#